data_AF-A0AAD8KLN1-F1
#
_entry.id   AF-A0AAD8KLN1-F1
#
_cell.length_a   1.000
_cell.length_b   1.000
_cell.length_c   1.000
_cell.angle_alpha   90.00
_cell.angle_beta   90.00
_cell.angle_gamma   90.00
#
_symmetry.space_group_name_H-M   'P 1'
#
loop_
_entity.id
_entity.type
_entity.pdbx_description
1 polymer ?
#
loop_
_entity_poly.entity_id
_entity_poly.type
_entity_poly.pdbx_seq_one_letter_code
_entity_poly.pdbx_strand_id
1 'polypeptide(L)'
;MLRVSNTCNALLQELQQIWTDIGETEAEKDRMLIELEIECLEVYRRKIDEAAHTKARLHQSVAAKEAEIMSLMASLGDLVIESRINAEKKASSLKDQLMIVTPLVEDLKSKKEERIKHFADIKSQIDKINGEILGFSQITNTVSSLNLEEQDLSIRKLGEYQSHLHSLQKEKSERVHKVLAYVNEVHLMCSILGLDFGKTVSTVHPSLHNGSPEHATNISDSTLEGLDNAVLKLKTERKVRFQKLKDAVTSLFELWNIMETTREEKQQFSRITSVIRLSEAEVVEPGALSTEVIQEVSEEVERLNKLKTSRMKELVIKRRVELEELCFKTHIESDPSTTIEKSNAMIDSGLVDPSELLAKIESQISEVSNEALSRKEIMDRVDRWLSACEEENWLEDYNLDPNRFSGGRSAHISLKRAERARITIKKIPSIVDNLICKTVIWEEEKKKLFLYDGARLVKILEEYKLSRIRKEEEKKRSRDHKKLQDLLLNQKESIYGSKPSPRRSSSFRKSTSGTVPATPRRNSSGTPTPNLMTPRSYSGRHNGYFKEVRKLSTGPLNFVSTPKEDTISYSSIYSSDTGSTLS
;
A
#
# COMPACT_ATOMS: atom_id res chain seq x y z
N MET A 1 -21.69 -9.48 -119.17
CA MET A 1 -21.90 -8.54 -120.29
C MET A 1 -22.32 -9.25 -121.57
N LEU A 2 -21.51 -10.13 -122.17
CA LEU A 2 -21.73 -10.70 -123.52
C LEU A 2 -23.15 -11.21 -123.85
N ARG A 3 -23.89 -11.82 -122.91
CA ARG A 3 -25.28 -12.27 -123.15
C ARG A 3 -26.28 -11.13 -123.45
N VAL A 4 -26.11 -9.96 -122.85
CA VAL A 4 -27.07 -8.83 -122.97
C VAL A 4 -26.94 -8.15 -124.33
N SER A 5 -25.71 -8.00 -124.82
CA SER A 5 -25.43 -7.42 -126.14
C SER A 5 -26.13 -8.17 -127.27
N ASN A 6 -26.09 -9.51 -127.25
CA ASN A 6 -26.74 -10.34 -128.27
C ASN A 6 -28.28 -10.23 -128.24
N THR A 7 -28.90 -10.09 -127.06
CA THR A 7 -30.37 -9.94 -126.95
C THR A 7 -30.85 -8.55 -127.36
N CYS A 8 -30.11 -7.49 -127.02
CA CYS A 8 -30.45 -6.13 -127.48
C CYS A 8 -30.37 -6.01 -129.00
N ASN A 9 -29.35 -6.59 -129.62
CA ASN A 9 -29.20 -6.56 -131.08
C ASN A 9 -30.34 -7.32 -131.81
N ALA A 10 -30.83 -8.44 -131.25
CA ALA A 10 -31.95 -9.18 -131.82
C ALA A 10 -33.28 -8.38 -131.73
N LEU A 11 -33.58 -7.79 -130.58
CA LEU A 11 -34.76 -6.95 -130.39
C LEU A 11 -34.74 -5.70 -131.27
N LEU A 12 -33.56 -5.11 -131.50
CA LEU A 12 -33.39 -3.96 -132.38
C LEU A 12 -33.59 -4.33 -133.87
N GLN A 13 -33.19 -5.54 -134.28
CA GLN A 13 -33.51 -6.08 -135.62
C GLN A 13 -35.02 -6.33 -135.80
N GLU A 14 -35.70 -6.89 -134.80
CA GLU A 14 -37.16 -7.06 -134.83
C GLU A 14 -37.90 -5.72 -134.89
N LEU A 15 -37.47 -4.73 -134.09
CA LEU A 15 -38.01 -3.37 -134.11
C LEU A 15 -37.81 -2.68 -135.47
N GLN A 16 -36.64 -2.85 -136.08
CA GLN A 16 -36.32 -2.32 -137.41
C GLN A 16 -37.16 -2.98 -138.53
N GLN A 17 -37.47 -4.28 -138.41
CA GLN A 17 -38.42 -4.95 -139.29
C GLN A 17 -39.84 -4.38 -139.12
N ILE A 18 -40.32 -4.23 -137.88
CA ILE A 18 -41.66 -3.70 -137.58
C ILE A 18 -41.83 -2.27 -138.10
N TRP A 19 -40.85 -1.39 -137.93
CA TRP A 19 -40.88 -0.04 -138.52
C TRP A 19 -40.87 -0.04 -140.05
N THR A 20 -40.29 -1.06 -140.67
CA THR A 20 -40.32 -1.24 -142.14
C THR A 20 -41.70 -1.70 -142.61
N ASP A 21 -42.36 -2.57 -141.84
CA ASP A 21 -43.71 -3.08 -142.13
C ASP A 21 -44.80 -2.01 -141.92
N ILE A 22 -44.60 -1.08 -140.97
CA ILE A 22 -45.51 0.05 -140.68
C ILE A 22 -45.33 1.22 -141.67
N GLY A 23 -44.11 1.41 -142.19
CA GLY A 23 -43.79 2.51 -143.12
C GLY A 23 -43.34 3.82 -142.44
N GLU A 24 -42.74 3.73 -141.26
CA GLU A 24 -42.16 4.88 -140.54
C GLU A 24 -41.07 5.58 -141.37
N THR A 25 -40.96 6.90 -141.27
CA THR A 25 -39.88 7.62 -141.97
C THR A 25 -38.54 7.40 -141.27
N GLU A 26 -37.42 7.49 -142.02
CA GLU A 26 -36.08 7.39 -141.41
C GLU A 26 -35.87 8.44 -140.30
N ALA A 27 -36.48 9.62 -140.44
CA ALA A 27 -36.44 10.65 -139.41
C ALA A 27 -37.28 10.29 -138.16
N GLU A 28 -38.35 9.50 -138.26
CA GLU A 28 -39.05 8.92 -137.09
C GLU A 28 -38.19 7.83 -136.44
N LYS A 29 -37.61 6.92 -137.23
CA LYS A 29 -36.77 5.81 -136.74
C LYS A 29 -35.54 6.30 -135.99
N ASP A 30 -34.82 7.28 -136.55
CA ASP A 30 -33.66 7.90 -135.89
C ASP A 30 -34.04 8.55 -134.56
N ARG A 31 -35.20 9.23 -134.48
CA ARG A 31 -35.68 9.83 -133.22
C ARG A 31 -36.00 8.77 -132.16
N MET A 32 -36.69 7.70 -132.52
CA MET A 32 -37.01 6.61 -131.60
C MET A 32 -35.76 5.80 -131.19
N LEU A 33 -34.76 5.64 -132.07
CA LEU A 33 -33.46 5.05 -131.73
C LEU A 33 -32.70 5.91 -130.73
N ILE A 34 -32.67 7.23 -130.91
CA ILE A 34 -32.05 8.17 -129.97
C ILE A 34 -32.78 8.15 -128.62
N GLU A 35 -34.12 8.10 -128.62
CA GLU A 35 -34.92 7.97 -127.40
C GLU A 35 -34.60 6.68 -126.64
N LEU A 36 -34.53 5.54 -127.34
CA LEU A 36 -34.13 4.25 -126.77
C LEU A 36 -32.68 4.26 -126.24
N GLU A 37 -31.75 4.92 -126.93
CA GLU A 37 -30.37 5.10 -126.47
C GLU A 37 -30.33 5.94 -125.19
N ILE A 38 -31.10 7.03 -125.11
CA ILE A 38 -31.23 7.88 -123.92
C ILE A 38 -31.79 7.08 -122.74
N GLU A 39 -32.89 6.35 -122.93
CA GLU A 39 -33.48 5.50 -121.88
C GLU A 39 -32.50 4.43 -121.38
N CYS A 40 -31.79 3.75 -122.30
CA CYS A 40 -30.76 2.78 -121.95
C CYS A 40 -29.62 3.43 -121.15
N LEU A 41 -29.14 4.60 -121.57
CA LEU A 41 -28.11 5.37 -120.87
C LEU A 41 -28.58 5.81 -119.47
N GLU A 42 -29.85 6.20 -119.30
CA GLU A 42 -30.42 6.50 -117.98
C GLU A 42 -30.47 5.28 -117.06
N VAL A 43 -30.86 4.10 -117.58
CA VAL A 43 -30.84 2.85 -116.80
C VAL A 43 -29.41 2.48 -116.39
N TYR A 44 -28.43 2.62 -117.29
CA TYR A 44 -27.02 2.40 -116.96
C TYR A 44 -26.50 3.41 -115.94
N ARG A 45 -26.79 4.71 -116.10
CA ARG A 45 -26.45 5.75 -115.12
C ARG A 45 -27.03 5.44 -113.75
N ARG A 46 -28.34 5.17 -113.66
CA ARG A 46 -29.03 4.80 -112.42
C ARG A 46 -28.39 3.59 -111.74
N LYS A 47 -27.99 2.56 -112.49
CA LYS A 47 -27.31 1.38 -111.94
C LYS A 47 -25.87 1.64 -111.52
N ILE A 48 -25.15 2.51 -112.23
CA ILE A 48 -23.82 3.01 -111.81
C ILE A 48 -23.95 3.85 -110.54
N ASP A 49 -24.97 4.70 -110.43
CA ASP A 49 -25.23 5.53 -109.27
C ASP A 49 -25.62 4.67 -108.05
N GLU A 50 -26.53 3.70 -108.19
CA GLU A 50 -26.86 2.72 -107.15
C GLU A 50 -25.60 1.97 -106.67
N ALA A 51 -24.73 1.54 -107.60
CA ALA A 51 -23.46 0.89 -107.28
C ALA A 51 -22.46 1.83 -106.59
N ALA A 52 -22.41 3.11 -107.00
CA ALA A 52 -21.56 4.13 -106.40
C ALA A 52 -22.02 4.49 -104.98
N HIS A 53 -23.32 4.69 -104.76
CA HIS A 53 -23.91 4.93 -103.45
C HIS A 53 -23.69 3.75 -102.50
N THR A 54 -23.89 2.51 -102.96
CA THR A 54 -23.63 1.32 -102.14
C THR A 54 -22.15 1.14 -101.83
N LYS A 55 -21.24 1.43 -102.79
CA LYS A 55 -19.79 1.47 -102.55
C LYS A 55 -19.40 2.55 -101.53
N ALA A 56 -19.94 3.76 -101.65
CA ALA A 56 -19.68 4.87 -100.72
C ALA A 56 -20.16 4.54 -99.30
N ARG A 57 -21.37 3.96 -99.16
CA ARG A 57 -21.90 3.50 -97.87
C ARG A 57 -21.04 2.40 -97.24
N LEU A 58 -20.50 1.47 -98.04
CA LEU A 58 -19.57 0.44 -97.54
C LEU A 58 -18.24 1.06 -97.08
N HIS A 59 -17.65 1.98 -97.85
CA HIS A 59 -16.46 2.73 -97.42
C HIS A 59 -16.71 3.48 -96.10
N GLN A 60 -17.84 4.18 -95.97
CA GLN A 60 -18.22 4.89 -94.75
C GLN A 60 -18.37 3.92 -93.55
N SER A 61 -19.00 2.76 -93.76
CA SER A 61 -19.18 1.74 -92.73
C SER A 61 -17.85 1.13 -92.27
N VAL A 62 -16.92 0.88 -93.19
CA VAL A 62 -15.57 0.39 -92.86
C VAL A 62 -14.80 1.48 -92.10
N ALA A 63 -14.76 2.72 -92.60
CA ALA A 63 -14.08 3.83 -91.93
C ALA A 63 -14.64 4.12 -90.52
N ALA A 64 -15.95 4.04 -90.33
CA ALA A 64 -16.58 4.21 -89.01
C ALA A 64 -16.17 3.11 -88.03
N LYS A 65 -16.14 1.85 -88.48
CA LYS A 65 -15.69 0.71 -87.65
C LYS A 65 -14.19 0.74 -87.38
N GLU A 66 -13.37 1.22 -88.31
CA GLU A 66 -11.93 1.43 -88.10
C GLU A 66 -11.68 2.56 -87.08
N ALA A 67 -12.46 3.64 -87.10
CA ALA A 67 -12.41 4.67 -86.06
C ALA A 67 -12.85 4.13 -84.67
N GLU A 68 -13.87 3.27 -84.63
CA GLU A 68 -14.29 2.56 -83.41
C GLU A 68 -13.17 1.67 -82.87
N ILE A 69 -12.45 0.92 -83.73
CA ILE A 69 -11.26 0.15 -83.35
C ILE A 69 -10.16 1.05 -82.78
N MET A 70 -9.80 2.14 -83.48
CA MET A 70 -8.74 3.05 -83.01
C MET A 70 -9.08 3.67 -81.65
N SER A 71 -10.35 4.02 -81.41
CA SER A 71 -10.81 4.50 -80.10
C SER A 71 -10.73 3.42 -79.01
N LEU A 72 -11.17 2.19 -79.31
CA LEU A 72 -11.09 1.08 -78.36
C LEU A 72 -9.64 0.71 -78.03
N MET A 73 -8.76 0.63 -79.03
CA MET A 73 -7.32 0.36 -78.86
C MET A 73 -6.63 1.47 -78.05
N ALA A 74 -6.96 2.74 -78.29
CA ALA A 74 -6.45 3.84 -77.48
C ALA A 74 -6.89 3.72 -76.00
N SER A 75 -8.15 3.34 -75.73
CA SER A 75 -8.62 3.12 -74.36
C SER A 75 -7.99 1.89 -73.68
N LEU A 76 -7.73 0.81 -74.42
CA LEU A 76 -7.15 -0.43 -73.89
C LEU A 76 -5.61 -0.43 -73.84
N GLY A 77 -4.96 0.53 -74.50
CA GLY A 77 -3.50 0.60 -74.65
C GLY A 77 -2.90 -0.54 -75.49
N ASP A 78 -3.69 -1.23 -76.31
CA ASP A 78 -3.25 -2.38 -77.11
C ASP A 78 -2.93 -1.97 -78.56
N LEU A 79 -1.64 -1.72 -78.82
CA LEU A 79 -1.12 -1.34 -80.14
C LEU A 79 -0.84 -2.54 -81.06
N VAL A 80 -0.90 -3.78 -80.56
CA VAL A 80 -0.44 -4.97 -81.31
C VAL A 80 -1.34 -5.24 -82.52
N ILE A 81 -2.62 -4.93 -82.40
CA ILE A 81 -3.67 -5.22 -83.39
C ILE A 81 -3.54 -4.38 -84.67
N GLU A 82 -2.91 -3.20 -84.61
CA GLU A 82 -2.74 -2.30 -85.77
C GLU A 82 -1.94 -2.95 -86.90
N SER A 83 -0.93 -3.75 -86.52
CA SER A 83 -0.09 -4.52 -87.44
C SER A 83 -0.88 -5.58 -88.23
N ARG A 84 -1.86 -6.22 -87.58
CA ARG A 84 -2.68 -7.29 -88.15
C ARG A 84 -3.71 -6.75 -89.13
N ILE A 85 -4.40 -5.68 -88.75
CA ILE A 85 -5.37 -4.98 -89.61
C ILE A 85 -4.69 -4.50 -90.90
N ASN A 86 -3.49 -3.92 -90.80
CA ASN A 86 -2.77 -3.38 -91.95
C ASN A 86 -2.21 -4.46 -92.91
N ALA A 87 -2.03 -5.70 -92.46
CA ALA A 87 -1.62 -6.83 -93.30
C ALA A 87 -2.77 -7.39 -94.14
N GLU A 88 -3.97 -7.55 -93.55
CA GLU A 88 -5.15 -8.14 -94.21
C GLU A 88 -5.86 -7.15 -95.18
N LYS A 89 -5.56 -5.85 -95.08
CA LYS A 89 -6.17 -4.75 -95.86
C LYS A 89 -5.80 -4.69 -97.35
N LYS A 90 -4.64 -5.20 -97.78
CA LYS A 90 -4.05 -4.83 -99.09
C LYS A 90 -4.64 -5.52 -100.34
N ALA A 91 -5.59 -6.44 -100.21
CA ALA A 91 -6.14 -7.18 -101.37
C ALA A 91 -7.62 -7.61 -101.29
N SER A 92 -8.35 -7.26 -100.23
CA SER A 92 -9.72 -7.76 -99.95
C SER A 92 -10.83 -6.81 -100.43
N SER A 93 -12.03 -7.32 -100.73
CA SER A 93 -13.16 -6.47 -101.13
C SER A 93 -13.77 -5.74 -99.91
N LEU A 94 -14.52 -4.65 -100.14
CA LEU A 94 -15.15 -3.89 -99.06
C LEU A 94 -16.11 -4.71 -98.17
N LYS A 95 -16.72 -5.77 -98.73
CA LYS A 95 -17.56 -6.69 -97.95
C LYS A 95 -16.72 -7.61 -97.05
N ASP A 96 -15.59 -8.08 -97.56
CA ASP A 96 -14.67 -8.94 -96.82
C ASP A 96 -13.97 -8.14 -95.70
N GLN A 97 -13.55 -6.91 -95.99
CA GLN A 97 -13.02 -5.98 -95.00
C GLN A 97 -14.02 -5.75 -93.85
N LEU A 98 -15.30 -5.52 -94.16
CA LEU A 98 -16.33 -5.37 -93.15
C LEU A 98 -16.56 -6.68 -92.35
N MET A 99 -16.46 -7.84 -93.00
CA MET A 99 -16.57 -9.16 -92.34
C MET A 99 -15.40 -9.43 -91.38
N ILE A 100 -14.20 -8.93 -91.67
CA ILE A 100 -13.01 -9.02 -90.78
C ILE A 100 -13.11 -8.01 -89.63
N VAL A 101 -13.46 -6.76 -89.93
CA VAL A 101 -13.46 -5.65 -88.97
C VAL A 101 -14.59 -5.75 -87.94
N THR A 102 -15.77 -6.25 -88.32
CA THR A 102 -16.93 -6.36 -87.41
C THR A 102 -16.68 -7.23 -86.17
N PRO A 103 -16.23 -8.50 -86.26
CA PRO A 103 -15.98 -9.32 -85.08
C PRO A 103 -14.83 -8.78 -84.21
N LEU A 104 -13.85 -8.08 -84.80
CA LEU A 104 -12.75 -7.46 -84.07
C LEU A 104 -13.22 -6.31 -83.17
N VAL A 105 -14.20 -5.51 -83.62
CA VAL A 105 -14.85 -4.49 -82.79
C VAL A 105 -15.56 -5.12 -81.59
N GLU A 106 -16.27 -6.23 -81.77
CA GLU A 106 -17.03 -6.87 -80.70
C GLU A 106 -16.13 -7.61 -79.69
N ASP A 107 -14.99 -8.17 -80.12
CA ASP A 107 -13.92 -8.68 -79.23
C ASP A 107 -13.31 -7.54 -78.38
N LEU A 108 -12.98 -6.40 -79.01
CA LEU A 108 -12.44 -5.24 -78.28
C LEU A 108 -13.44 -4.63 -77.30
N LYS A 109 -14.74 -4.60 -77.63
CA LYS A 109 -15.80 -4.22 -76.68
C LYS A 109 -15.90 -5.17 -75.50
N SER A 110 -15.85 -6.47 -75.75
CA SER A 110 -15.91 -7.50 -74.70
C SER A 110 -14.74 -7.34 -73.73
N LYS A 111 -13.52 -7.18 -74.26
CA LYS A 111 -12.31 -6.88 -73.47
C LYS A 111 -12.41 -5.57 -72.68
N LYS A 112 -13.04 -4.54 -73.25
CA LYS A 112 -13.29 -3.26 -72.55
C LYS A 112 -14.22 -3.44 -71.36
N GLU A 113 -15.32 -4.19 -71.53
CA GLU A 113 -16.29 -4.45 -70.46
C GLU A 113 -15.67 -5.29 -69.32
N GLU A 114 -14.95 -6.36 -69.64
CA GLU A 114 -14.19 -7.15 -68.65
C GLU A 114 -13.19 -6.28 -67.88
N ARG A 115 -12.51 -5.37 -68.57
CA ARG A 115 -11.54 -4.46 -67.97
C ARG A 115 -12.20 -3.45 -67.03
N ILE A 116 -13.32 -2.85 -67.43
CA ILE A 116 -14.13 -1.96 -66.57
C ILE A 116 -14.55 -2.69 -65.29
N LYS A 117 -15.02 -3.94 -65.42
CA LYS A 117 -15.40 -4.77 -64.27
C LYS A 117 -14.22 -5.03 -63.32
N HIS A 118 -13.02 -5.33 -63.84
CA HIS A 118 -11.82 -5.48 -63.01
C HIS A 118 -11.42 -4.19 -62.29
N PHE A 119 -11.49 -3.03 -62.95
CA PHE A 119 -11.24 -1.74 -62.28
C PHE A 119 -12.28 -1.45 -61.20
N ALA A 120 -13.56 -1.74 -61.43
CA ALA A 120 -14.62 -1.54 -60.45
C ALA A 120 -14.43 -2.39 -59.18
N ASP A 121 -14.08 -3.68 -59.34
CA ASP A 121 -13.76 -4.58 -58.22
C ASP A 121 -12.54 -4.07 -57.42
N ILE A 122 -11.43 -3.78 -58.09
CA ILE A 122 -10.22 -3.29 -57.41
C ILE A 122 -10.46 -1.95 -56.70
N LYS A 123 -11.18 -1.01 -57.32
CA LYS A 123 -11.57 0.27 -56.68
C LYS A 123 -12.44 0.04 -55.45
N SER A 124 -13.45 -0.83 -55.54
CA SER A 124 -14.30 -1.18 -54.39
C SER A 124 -13.51 -1.81 -53.24
N GLN A 125 -12.53 -2.67 -53.53
CA GLN A 125 -11.63 -3.24 -52.51
C GLN A 125 -10.71 -2.18 -51.88
N ILE A 126 -10.20 -1.24 -52.67
CA ILE A 126 -9.40 -0.10 -52.18
C ILE A 126 -10.25 0.81 -51.29
N ASP A 127 -11.44 1.23 -51.73
CA ASP A 127 -12.37 2.05 -50.96
C ASP A 127 -12.77 1.38 -49.63
N LYS A 128 -12.98 0.06 -49.64
CA LYS A 128 -13.26 -0.71 -48.42
C LYS A 128 -12.08 -0.69 -47.44
N ILE A 129 -10.85 -0.97 -47.90
CA ILE A 129 -9.67 -0.98 -47.03
C ILE A 129 -9.37 0.43 -46.51
N ASN A 130 -9.52 1.46 -47.34
CA ASN A 130 -9.39 2.86 -46.92
C ASN A 130 -10.45 3.24 -45.88
N GLY A 131 -11.70 2.80 -46.04
CA GLY A 131 -12.77 2.99 -45.05
C GLY A 131 -12.46 2.32 -43.71
N GLU A 132 -11.90 1.10 -43.73
CA GLU A 132 -11.45 0.40 -42.52
C GLU A 132 -10.25 1.09 -41.84
N ILE A 133 -9.27 1.58 -42.62
CA ILE A 133 -8.09 2.31 -42.12
C ILE A 133 -8.45 3.69 -41.56
N LEU A 134 -9.41 4.40 -42.17
CA LEU A 134 -9.84 5.72 -41.68
C LEU A 134 -10.90 5.64 -40.57
N GLY A 135 -11.44 4.45 -40.30
CA GLY A 135 -12.53 4.24 -39.33
C GLY A 135 -13.93 4.62 -39.86
N PHE A 136 -14.08 4.89 -41.16
CA PHE A 136 -15.35 5.24 -41.82
C PHE A 136 -15.97 4.02 -42.53
N SER A 137 -16.35 2.99 -41.78
CA SER A 137 -16.91 1.75 -42.36
C SER A 137 -18.29 1.90 -43.02
N GLN A 138 -18.98 3.03 -42.84
CA GLN A 138 -20.39 3.20 -43.24
C GLN A 138 -20.69 4.47 -44.07
N ILE A 139 -19.73 5.36 -44.32
CA ILE A 139 -19.99 6.67 -44.98
C ILE A 139 -19.53 6.71 -46.45
N THR A 140 -18.61 5.84 -46.87
CA THR A 140 -17.92 5.94 -48.17
C THR A 140 -18.71 5.41 -49.38
N ASN A 141 -19.73 4.56 -49.19
CA ASN A 141 -20.51 3.95 -50.27
C ASN A 141 -21.28 4.95 -51.17
N THR A 142 -21.41 6.21 -50.77
CA THR A 142 -22.14 7.25 -51.52
C THR A 142 -21.26 8.30 -52.19
N VAL A 143 -19.96 8.39 -51.89
CA VAL A 143 -19.12 9.53 -52.29
C VAL A 143 -17.99 9.15 -53.26
N SER A 144 -17.39 7.96 -53.16
CA SER A 144 -16.35 7.51 -54.13
C SER A 144 -16.90 7.31 -55.56
N SER A 145 -18.22 7.16 -55.69
CA SER A 145 -18.96 6.92 -56.94
C SER A 145 -18.93 8.09 -57.97
N LEU A 146 -18.35 9.25 -57.61
CA LEU A 146 -18.33 10.44 -58.47
C LEU A 146 -17.02 10.65 -59.25
N ASN A 147 -16.03 9.79 -59.10
CA ASN A 147 -14.76 9.92 -59.83
C ASN A 147 -14.82 9.27 -61.22
N LEU A 148 -15.10 10.13 -62.20
CA LEU A 148 -14.76 10.10 -63.65
C LEU A 148 -14.58 8.72 -64.32
N GLU A 149 -15.25 8.57 -65.46
CA GLU A 149 -14.92 7.55 -66.46
C GLU A 149 -13.42 7.56 -66.78
N GLU A 150 -12.68 6.62 -66.20
CA GLU A 150 -11.23 6.52 -66.40
C GLU A 150 -10.98 5.93 -67.78
N GLN A 151 -10.75 6.81 -68.75
CA GLN A 151 -10.63 6.47 -70.17
C GLN A 151 -9.37 5.64 -70.50
N ASP A 152 -8.37 5.64 -69.62
CA ASP A 152 -7.20 4.76 -69.66
C ASP A 152 -7.51 3.44 -68.94
N LEU A 153 -7.91 2.44 -69.72
CA LEU A 153 -8.15 1.06 -69.30
C LEU A 153 -6.93 0.16 -69.56
N SER A 154 -5.73 0.73 -69.71
CA SER A 154 -4.52 0.00 -70.07
C SER A 154 -4.09 -1.04 -69.03
N ILE A 155 -3.37 -2.07 -69.50
CA ILE A 155 -2.75 -3.09 -68.63
C ILE A 155 -1.81 -2.45 -67.60
N ARG A 156 -1.07 -1.40 -67.99
CA ARG A 156 -0.21 -0.65 -67.07
C ARG A 156 -1.03 -0.01 -65.95
N LYS A 157 -2.13 0.69 -66.30
CA LYS A 157 -2.97 1.35 -65.29
C LYS A 157 -3.62 0.35 -64.34
N LEU A 158 -4.07 -0.80 -64.85
CA LEU A 158 -4.56 -1.89 -64.02
C LEU A 158 -3.48 -2.41 -63.05
N GLY A 159 -2.24 -2.55 -63.52
CA GLY A 159 -1.10 -2.96 -62.69
C GLY A 159 -0.75 -1.97 -61.58
N GLU A 160 -0.89 -0.66 -61.82
CA GLU A 160 -0.76 0.38 -60.78
C GLU A 160 -1.80 0.20 -59.67
N TYR A 161 -3.09 0.04 -60.04
CA TYR A 161 -4.18 -0.20 -59.09
C TYR A 161 -4.02 -1.52 -58.32
N GLN A 162 -3.59 -2.60 -58.98
CA GLN A 162 -3.28 -3.88 -58.33
C GLN A 162 -2.12 -3.75 -57.32
N SER A 163 -1.08 -3.00 -57.69
CA SER A 163 0.07 -2.73 -56.80
C SER A 163 -0.33 -1.91 -55.58
N HIS A 164 -1.21 -0.91 -55.78
CA HIS A 164 -1.74 -0.09 -54.69
C HIS A 164 -2.68 -0.89 -53.76
N LEU A 165 -3.55 -1.74 -54.31
CA LEU A 165 -4.38 -2.66 -53.53
C LEU A 165 -3.49 -3.59 -52.67
N HIS A 166 -2.44 -4.17 -53.25
CA HIS A 166 -1.50 -5.01 -52.51
C HIS A 166 -0.76 -4.23 -51.39
N SER A 167 -0.37 -2.97 -51.63
CA SER A 167 0.24 -2.15 -50.58
C SER A 167 -0.74 -1.88 -49.42
N LEU A 168 -2.00 -1.55 -49.71
CA LEU A 168 -3.03 -1.33 -48.70
C LEU A 168 -3.40 -2.60 -47.94
N GLN A 169 -3.45 -3.76 -48.61
CA GLN A 169 -3.67 -5.06 -47.97
C GLN A 169 -2.55 -5.39 -46.97
N LYS A 170 -1.29 -5.12 -47.34
CA LYS A 170 -0.14 -5.26 -46.45
C LYS A 170 -0.24 -4.31 -45.26
N GLU A 171 -0.50 -3.03 -45.49
CA GLU A 171 -0.63 -1.99 -44.47
C GLU A 171 -1.75 -2.30 -43.47
N LYS A 172 -2.91 -2.78 -43.95
CA LYS A 172 -4.00 -3.30 -43.13
C LYS A 172 -3.54 -4.46 -42.24
N SER A 173 -2.83 -5.44 -42.81
CA SER A 173 -2.30 -6.58 -42.04
C SER A 173 -1.35 -6.12 -40.92
N GLU A 174 -0.45 -5.18 -41.22
CA GLU A 174 0.49 -4.60 -40.25
C GLU A 174 -0.25 -3.84 -39.14
N ARG A 175 -1.27 -3.02 -39.47
CA ARG A 175 -2.11 -2.34 -38.46
C ARG A 175 -2.87 -3.33 -37.57
N VAL A 176 -3.47 -4.39 -38.13
CA VAL A 176 -4.17 -5.43 -37.35
C VAL A 176 -3.23 -6.11 -36.35
N HIS A 177 -2.02 -6.50 -36.78
CA HIS A 177 -1.02 -7.08 -35.89
C HIS A 177 -0.59 -6.10 -34.79
N LYS A 178 -0.44 -4.81 -35.11
CA LYS A 178 -0.07 -3.77 -34.14
C LYS A 178 -1.18 -3.52 -33.10
N VAL A 179 -2.45 -3.46 -33.51
CA VAL A 179 -3.60 -3.40 -32.59
C VAL A 179 -3.61 -4.61 -31.67
N LEU A 180 -3.46 -5.84 -32.21
CA LEU A 180 -3.43 -7.05 -31.40
C LEU A 180 -2.29 -7.05 -30.38
N ALA A 181 -1.09 -6.62 -30.78
CA ALA A 181 0.06 -6.51 -29.88
C ALA A 181 -0.21 -5.53 -28.72
N TYR A 182 -0.73 -4.34 -29.02
CA TYR A 182 -1.08 -3.36 -27.99
C TYR A 182 -2.22 -3.83 -27.08
N VAL A 183 -3.26 -4.48 -27.62
CA VAL A 183 -4.37 -5.02 -26.80
C VAL A 183 -3.88 -6.11 -25.85
N ASN A 184 -2.98 -6.99 -26.30
CA ASN A 184 -2.33 -7.99 -25.44
C ASN A 184 -1.44 -7.34 -24.36
N GLU A 185 -0.72 -6.28 -24.70
CA GLU A 185 0.09 -5.53 -23.73
C GLU A 185 -0.78 -4.81 -22.69
N VAL A 186 -1.87 -4.16 -23.11
CA VAL A 186 -2.88 -3.58 -22.20
C VAL A 186 -3.48 -4.66 -21.30
N HIS A 187 -3.85 -5.83 -21.84
CA HIS A 187 -4.39 -6.94 -21.04
C HIS A 187 -3.40 -7.43 -19.97
N LEU A 188 -2.13 -7.64 -20.34
CA LEU A 188 -1.07 -8.02 -19.39
C LEU A 188 -0.91 -6.97 -18.29
N MET A 189 -0.85 -5.69 -18.67
CA MET A 189 -0.65 -4.60 -17.72
C MET A 189 -1.86 -4.42 -16.79
N CYS A 190 -3.09 -4.50 -17.31
CA CYS A 190 -4.30 -4.52 -16.50
C CYS A 190 -4.32 -5.71 -15.53
N SER A 191 -3.90 -6.90 -15.98
CA SER A 191 -3.79 -8.09 -15.13
C SER A 191 -2.83 -7.89 -13.95
N ILE A 192 -1.64 -7.33 -14.20
CA ILE A 192 -0.63 -7.05 -13.15
C ILE A 192 -1.10 -5.95 -12.19
N LEU A 193 -1.73 -4.90 -12.72
CA LEU A 193 -2.22 -3.73 -11.96
C LEU A 193 -3.58 -3.95 -11.28
N GLY A 194 -4.23 -5.10 -11.46
CA GLY A 194 -5.59 -5.35 -10.96
C GLY A 194 -6.67 -4.43 -11.56
N LEU A 195 -6.45 -3.94 -12.79
CA LEU A 195 -7.37 -3.02 -13.48
C LEU A 195 -8.36 -3.78 -14.38
N ASP A 196 -9.55 -3.22 -14.51
CA ASP A 196 -10.58 -3.70 -15.43
C ASP A 196 -10.18 -3.44 -16.90
N PHE A 197 -9.71 -4.48 -17.57
CA PHE A 197 -9.32 -4.46 -18.99
C PHE A 197 -10.42 -3.89 -19.90
N GLY A 198 -11.68 -4.29 -19.67
CA GLY A 198 -12.81 -3.87 -20.51
C GLY A 198 -13.04 -2.36 -20.42
N LYS A 199 -13.00 -1.80 -19.21
CA LYS A 199 -13.05 -0.35 -18.99
C LYS A 199 -11.84 0.35 -19.62
N THR A 200 -10.62 -0.13 -19.37
CA THR A 200 -9.40 0.50 -19.92
C THR A 200 -9.45 0.56 -21.45
N VAL A 201 -9.75 -0.56 -22.12
CA VAL A 201 -9.79 -0.63 -23.58
C VAL A 201 -10.97 0.14 -24.18
N SER A 202 -12.13 0.15 -23.52
CA SER A 202 -13.30 0.91 -23.99
C SER A 202 -13.08 2.43 -23.99
N THR A 203 -12.15 2.96 -23.17
CA THR A 203 -11.78 4.39 -23.23
C THR A 203 -11.02 4.77 -24.50
N VAL A 204 -10.41 3.80 -25.18
CA VAL A 204 -9.75 4.01 -26.48
C VAL A 204 -10.78 3.84 -27.61
N HIS A 205 -11.42 2.68 -27.69
CA HIS A 205 -12.50 2.44 -28.66
C HIS A 205 -13.40 1.27 -28.23
N PRO A 206 -14.74 1.41 -28.22
CA PRO A 206 -15.65 0.35 -27.77
C PRO A 206 -15.53 -0.99 -28.52
N SER A 207 -15.21 -0.98 -29.82
CA SER A 207 -15.06 -2.23 -30.61
C SER A 207 -13.81 -3.06 -30.27
N LEU A 208 -12.90 -2.52 -29.43
CA LEU A 208 -11.77 -3.30 -28.91
C LEU A 208 -12.16 -4.16 -27.70
N HIS A 209 -13.27 -3.83 -27.02
CA HIS A 209 -13.79 -4.64 -25.90
C HIS A 209 -14.75 -5.73 -26.38
N ASN A 210 -15.69 -5.38 -27.26
CA ASN A 210 -16.61 -6.34 -27.87
C ASN A 210 -16.03 -6.90 -29.18
N GLY A 211 -15.32 -8.01 -29.10
CA GLY A 211 -14.92 -8.83 -30.25
C GLY A 211 -16.08 -9.56 -30.95
N SER A 212 -17.26 -8.93 -31.05
CA SER A 212 -18.39 -9.48 -31.81
C SER A 212 -18.02 -9.55 -33.30
N PRO A 213 -18.26 -10.66 -34.01
CA PRO A 213 -17.86 -10.80 -35.42
C PRO A 213 -18.56 -9.82 -36.37
N GLU A 214 -19.60 -9.12 -35.92
CA GLU A 214 -20.31 -8.07 -36.66
C GLU A 214 -19.60 -6.71 -36.64
N HIS A 215 -18.70 -6.47 -35.67
CA HIS A 215 -17.98 -5.20 -35.52
C HIS A 215 -16.48 -5.46 -35.64
N ALA A 216 -15.90 -5.13 -36.80
CA ALA A 216 -14.46 -5.21 -36.99
C ALA A 216 -13.71 -4.37 -35.94
N THR A 217 -12.63 -4.92 -35.39
CA THR A 217 -11.71 -4.19 -34.52
C THR A 217 -11.22 -2.94 -35.25
N ASN A 218 -11.37 -1.76 -34.64
CA ASN A 218 -10.97 -0.52 -35.29
C ASN A 218 -9.43 -0.49 -35.44
N ILE A 219 -8.96 -0.24 -36.66
CA ILE A 219 -7.54 -0.18 -37.01
C ILE A 219 -7.10 1.23 -37.40
N SER A 220 -7.89 2.25 -37.06
CA SER A 220 -7.56 3.64 -37.38
C SER A 220 -6.29 4.13 -36.68
N ASP A 221 -5.64 5.12 -37.28
CA ASP A 221 -4.46 5.76 -36.67
C ASP A 221 -4.81 6.37 -35.30
N SER A 222 -6.02 6.91 -35.12
CA SER A 222 -6.53 7.37 -33.81
C SER A 222 -6.70 6.25 -32.78
N THR A 223 -7.09 5.05 -33.22
CA THR A 223 -7.21 3.87 -32.34
C THR A 223 -5.82 3.34 -31.96
N LEU A 224 -4.88 3.32 -32.91
CA LEU A 224 -3.48 2.95 -32.66
C LEU A 224 -2.78 3.94 -31.72
N GLU A 225 -2.96 5.24 -31.92
CA GLU A 225 -2.43 6.29 -31.04
C GLU A 225 -3.06 6.23 -29.65
N GLY A 226 -4.38 6.01 -29.56
CA GLY A 226 -5.07 5.83 -28.29
C GLY A 226 -4.58 4.59 -27.51
N LEU A 227 -4.31 3.48 -28.21
CA LEU A 227 -3.74 2.26 -27.64
C LEU A 227 -2.29 2.47 -27.17
N ASP A 228 -1.44 3.13 -27.97
CA ASP A 228 -0.05 3.44 -27.59
C ASP A 228 0.00 4.34 -26.34
N ASN A 229 -0.85 5.39 -26.31
CA ASN A 229 -1.03 6.24 -25.14
C ASN A 229 -1.55 5.48 -23.90
N ALA A 230 -2.45 4.50 -24.08
CA ALA A 230 -2.92 3.66 -22.98
C ALA A 230 -1.80 2.75 -22.44
N VAL A 231 -1.03 2.12 -23.33
CA VAL A 231 0.16 1.32 -22.98
C VAL A 231 1.19 2.17 -22.21
N LEU A 232 1.48 3.38 -22.68
CA LEU A 232 2.41 4.30 -22.01
C LEU A 232 1.93 4.69 -20.61
N LYS A 233 0.64 5.05 -20.45
CA LYS A 233 0.04 5.35 -19.14
C LYS A 233 0.08 4.16 -18.17
N LEU A 234 -0.19 2.94 -18.66
CA LEU A 234 -0.11 1.73 -17.84
C LEU A 234 1.34 1.42 -17.45
N LYS A 235 2.31 1.66 -18.34
CA LYS A 235 3.75 1.54 -18.04
C LYS A 235 4.23 2.54 -16.99
N THR A 236 3.76 3.78 -17.02
CA THR A 236 4.08 4.75 -15.96
C THR A 236 3.41 4.40 -14.63
N GLU A 237 2.16 3.93 -14.65
CA GLU A 237 1.45 3.48 -13.45
C GLU A 237 2.14 2.25 -12.80
N ARG A 238 2.59 1.26 -13.60
CA ARG A 238 3.38 0.11 -13.13
C ARG A 238 4.64 0.55 -12.39
N LYS A 239 5.38 1.52 -12.93
CA LYS A 239 6.58 2.09 -12.28
C LYS A 239 6.26 2.73 -10.95
N VAL A 240 5.26 3.60 -10.91
CA VAL A 240 4.83 4.31 -9.69
C VAL A 240 4.37 3.32 -8.63
N ARG A 241 3.57 2.32 -8.99
CA ARG A 241 3.06 1.29 -8.07
C ARG A 241 4.15 0.36 -7.55
N PHE A 242 5.03 -0.12 -8.42
CA PHE A 242 6.17 -0.95 -8.03
C PHE A 242 7.08 -0.21 -7.04
N GLN A 243 7.38 1.07 -7.29
CA GLN A 243 8.19 1.88 -6.39
C GLN A 243 7.50 2.11 -5.03
N LYS A 244 6.20 2.48 -5.02
CA LYS A 244 5.43 2.62 -3.78
C LYS A 244 5.42 1.32 -2.94
N LEU A 245 5.21 0.17 -3.60
CA LEU A 245 5.26 -1.13 -2.94
C LEU A 245 6.67 -1.41 -2.38
N LYS A 246 7.72 -1.05 -3.12
CA LYS A 246 9.11 -1.20 -2.68
C LYS A 246 9.41 -0.41 -1.42
N ASP A 247 8.99 0.85 -1.39
CA ASP A 247 9.23 1.75 -0.26
C ASP A 247 8.46 1.28 0.99
N ALA A 248 7.18 0.93 0.82
CA ALA A 248 6.35 0.38 1.89
C ALA A 248 6.90 -0.94 2.44
N VAL A 249 7.32 -1.89 1.59
CA VAL A 249 7.94 -3.15 2.02
C VAL A 249 9.31 -2.93 2.67
N THR A 250 10.05 -1.89 2.28
CA THR A 250 11.32 -1.53 2.94
C THR A 250 11.06 -1.04 4.37
N SER A 251 10.11 -0.13 4.58
CA SER A 251 9.69 0.29 5.92
C SER A 251 9.11 -0.87 6.74
N LEU A 252 8.41 -1.81 6.10
CA LEU A 252 7.91 -3.02 6.75
C LEU A 252 9.04 -3.91 7.27
N PHE A 253 10.11 -4.12 6.49
CA PHE A 253 11.31 -4.85 6.94
C PHE A 253 12.01 -4.14 8.12
N GLU A 254 12.15 -2.81 8.08
CA GLU A 254 12.73 -2.04 9.19
C GLU A 254 11.93 -2.21 10.48
N LEU A 255 10.60 -2.09 10.40
CA LEU A 255 9.70 -2.29 11.55
C LEU A 255 9.74 -3.72 12.07
N TRP A 256 9.76 -4.72 11.19
CA TRP A 256 9.89 -6.14 11.56
C TRP A 256 11.22 -6.52 12.22
N ASN A 257 12.29 -5.76 11.95
CA ASN A 257 13.58 -5.91 12.62
C ASN A 257 13.58 -5.24 14.00
N ILE A 258 12.90 -4.09 14.15
CA ILE A 258 12.79 -3.35 15.43
C ILE A 258 11.80 -4.03 16.40
N MET A 259 10.70 -4.57 15.90
CA MET A 259 9.56 -5.02 16.71
C MET A 259 9.59 -6.50 17.09
N GLU A 260 10.63 -7.23 16.64
CA GLU A 260 10.79 -8.69 16.79
C GLU A 260 9.56 -9.49 16.29
N THR A 261 8.92 -9.00 15.22
CA THR A 261 7.68 -9.57 14.65
C THR A 261 7.82 -11.07 14.35
N THR A 262 6.79 -11.85 14.67
CA THR A 262 6.81 -13.32 14.60
C THR A 262 6.94 -13.83 13.17
N ARG A 263 7.30 -15.11 13.01
CA ARG A 263 7.44 -15.71 11.68
C ARG A 263 6.09 -15.84 10.98
N GLU A 264 5.04 -16.09 11.75
CA GLU A 264 3.67 -16.31 11.33
C GLU A 264 3.07 -15.01 10.74
N GLU A 265 3.29 -13.87 11.39
CA GLU A 265 2.94 -12.54 10.88
C GLU A 265 3.72 -12.23 9.58
N LYS A 266 5.05 -12.48 9.56
CA LYS A 266 5.90 -12.32 8.37
C LYS A 266 5.48 -13.20 7.19
N GLN A 267 4.90 -14.38 7.46
CA GLN A 267 4.49 -15.34 6.43
C GLN A 267 3.29 -14.84 5.61
N GLN A 268 2.42 -14.01 6.19
CA GLN A 268 1.26 -13.41 5.49
C GLN A 268 1.71 -12.58 4.28
N PHE A 269 2.81 -11.83 4.45
CA PHE A 269 3.41 -10.97 3.42
C PHE A 269 4.48 -11.68 2.55
N SER A 270 4.57 -13.01 2.61
CA SER A 270 5.60 -13.78 1.87
C SER A 270 5.49 -13.63 0.36
N ARG A 271 4.27 -13.61 -0.20
CA ARG A 271 3.98 -13.39 -1.63
C ARG A 271 4.52 -12.05 -2.11
N ILE A 272 4.21 -10.98 -1.37
CA ILE A 272 4.65 -9.61 -1.66
C ILE A 272 6.18 -9.49 -1.52
N THR A 273 6.75 -10.17 -0.52
CA THR A 273 8.20 -10.30 -0.32
C THR A 273 8.90 -10.99 -1.49
N SER A 274 8.27 -11.97 -2.15
CA SER A 274 8.82 -12.55 -3.39
C SER A 274 8.72 -11.60 -4.58
N VAL A 275 7.59 -10.89 -4.75
CA VAL A 275 7.41 -9.92 -5.87
C VAL A 275 8.49 -8.84 -5.84
N ILE A 276 8.82 -8.29 -4.67
CA ILE A 276 9.78 -7.18 -4.56
C ILE A 276 11.25 -7.58 -4.74
N ARG A 277 11.55 -8.89 -4.76
CA ARG A 277 12.89 -9.40 -5.09
C ARG A 277 13.14 -9.49 -6.59
N LEU A 278 12.08 -9.43 -7.40
CA LEU A 278 12.15 -9.37 -8.85
C LEU A 278 12.40 -7.94 -9.32
N SER A 279 12.90 -7.77 -10.54
CA SER A 279 12.87 -6.46 -11.19
C SER A 279 11.46 -6.07 -11.64
N GLU A 280 11.21 -4.78 -11.82
CA GLU A 280 9.91 -4.23 -12.26
C GLU A 280 9.35 -4.98 -13.49
N ALA A 281 10.22 -5.34 -14.45
CA ALA A 281 9.85 -5.98 -15.71
C ALA A 281 9.48 -7.48 -15.56
N GLU A 282 10.07 -8.18 -14.59
CA GLU A 282 9.85 -9.61 -14.34
C GLU A 282 8.55 -9.90 -13.57
N VAL A 283 7.90 -8.87 -13.01
CA VAL A 283 6.58 -9.01 -12.36
C VAL A 283 5.51 -9.28 -13.42
N VAL A 284 5.10 -10.55 -13.55
CA VAL A 284 4.03 -11.01 -14.47
C VAL A 284 2.78 -11.47 -13.70
N GLU A 285 2.87 -11.62 -12.37
CA GLU A 285 1.81 -12.19 -11.56
C GLU A 285 0.54 -11.29 -11.49
N PRO A 286 -0.67 -11.84 -11.71
CA PRO A 286 -1.92 -11.08 -11.64
C PRO A 286 -2.16 -10.46 -10.25
N GLY A 287 -2.55 -9.19 -10.26
CA GLY A 287 -2.86 -8.39 -9.05
C GLY A 287 -1.65 -8.07 -8.17
N ALA A 288 -0.42 -8.42 -8.55
CA ALA A 288 0.78 -8.17 -7.75
C ALA A 288 1.07 -6.68 -7.51
N LEU A 289 0.60 -5.80 -8.40
CA LEU A 289 0.66 -4.33 -8.28
C LEU A 289 -0.75 -3.71 -8.26
N SER A 290 -1.72 -4.45 -7.70
CA SER A 290 -3.06 -3.94 -7.43
C SER A 290 -3.04 -2.82 -6.38
N THR A 291 -4.06 -1.96 -6.40
CA THR A 291 -4.23 -0.90 -5.39
C THR A 291 -4.41 -1.48 -4.00
N GLU A 292 -5.08 -2.62 -3.93
CA GLU A 292 -5.47 -3.32 -2.71
C GLU A 292 -4.25 -3.91 -2.00
N VAL A 293 -3.33 -4.53 -2.74
CA VAL A 293 -2.06 -5.06 -2.20
C VAL A 293 -1.15 -3.94 -1.67
N ILE A 294 -1.08 -2.80 -2.37
CA ILE A 294 -0.27 -1.66 -1.91
C ILE A 294 -0.87 -1.03 -0.66
N GLN A 295 -2.20 -0.96 -0.59
CA GLN A 295 -2.94 -0.47 0.57
C GLN A 295 -2.74 -1.40 1.78
N GLU A 296 -2.87 -2.71 1.61
CA GLU A 296 -2.66 -3.73 2.66
C GLU A 296 -1.28 -3.60 3.33
N VAL A 297 -0.21 -3.46 2.54
CA VAL A 297 1.16 -3.26 3.06
C VAL A 297 1.29 -1.92 3.78
N SER A 298 0.68 -0.87 3.24
CA SER A 298 0.75 0.49 3.81
C SER A 298 0.00 0.58 5.14
N GLU A 299 -1.15 -0.07 5.26
CA GLU A 299 -1.93 -0.20 6.50
C GLU A 299 -1.18 -1.00 7.57
N GLU A 300 -0.49 -2.08 7.19
CA GLU A 300 0.36 -2.83 8.12
C GLU A 300 1.56 -2.00 8.61
N VAL A 301 2.20 -1.22 7.74
CA VAL A 301 3.26 -0.27 8.13
C VAL A 301 2.72 0.79 9.08
N GLU A 302 1.52 1.32 8.86
CA GLU A 302 0.88 2.28 9.77
C GLU A 302 0.54 1.61 11.12
N ARG A 303 -0.01 0.40 11.11
CA ARG A 303 -0.35 -0.38 12.31
C ARG A 303 0.90 -0.68 13.15
N LEU A 304 1.99 -1.11 12.53
CA LEU A 304 3.26 -1.38 13.19
C LEU A 304 3.91 -0.11 13.75
N ASN A 305 3.81 1.03 13.05
CA ASN A 305 4.24 2.32 13.59
C ASN A 305 3.43 2.73 14.83
N LYS A 306 2.10 2.60 14.79
CA LYS A 306 1.24 2.85 15.98
C LYS A 306 1.61 1.94 17.14
N LEU A 307 1.87 0.65 16.88
CA LEU A 307 2.31 -0.31 17.90
C LEU A 307 3.69 0.03 18.47
N LYS A 308 4.64 0.46 17.63
CA LYS A 308 5.97 0.95 18.04
C LYS A 308 5.84 2.15 18.99
N THR A 309 5.01 3.14 18.64
CA THR A 309 4.75 4.31 19.49
C THR A 309 4.10 3.90 20.82
N SER A 310 3.12 2.99 20.83
CA SER A 310 2.51 2.47 22.07
C SER A 310 3.54 1.79 22.97
N ARG A 311 4.35 0.87 22.44
CA ARG A 311 5.41 0.21 23.21
C ARG A 311 6.47 1.19 23.74
N MET A 312 6.82 2.21 22.96
CA MET A 312 7.78 3.22 23.41
C MET A 312 7.20 4.11 24.52
N LYS A 313 5.90 4.46 24.44
CA LYS A 313 5.17 5.15 25.51
C LYS A 313 5.13 4.30 26.79
N GLU A 314 4.81 3.01 26.69
CA GLU A 314 4.85 2.08 27.83
C GLU A 314 6.25 2.01 28.47
N LEU A 315 7.30 1.98 27.65
CA LEU A 315 8.69 1.95 28.13
C LEU A 315 9.09 3.26 28.83
N VAL A 316 8.68 4.42 28.29
CA VAL A 316 8.83 5.74 28.91
C VAL A 316 8.14 5.78 30.29
N ILE A 317 6.88 5.35 30.39
CA ILE A 317 6.15 5.29 31.67
C ILE A 317 6.88 4.37 32.65
N LYS A 318 7.29 3.17 32.21
CA LYS A 318 7.98 2.20 33.07
C LYS A 318 9.29 2.76 33.64
N ARG A 319 10.16 3.34 32.79
CA ARG A 319 11.40 3.96 33.26
C ARG A 319 11.14 5.18 34.14
N ARG A 320 10.05 5.94 33.89
CA ARG A 320 9.66 7.04 34.78
C ARG A 320 9.23 6.55 36.17
N VAL A 321 8.51 5.44 36.27
CA VAL A 321 8.19 4.81 37.57
C VAL A 321 9.46 4.32 38.28
N GLU A 322 10.40 3.70 37.55
CA GLU A 322 11.71 3.31 38.11
C GLU A 322 12.50 4.51 38.65
N LEU A 323 12.47 5.65 37.97
CA LEU A 323 13.04 6.92 38.42
C LEU A 323 12.36 7.45 39.69
N GLU A 324 11.03 7.49 39.73
CA GLU A 324 10.26 7.96 40.88
C GLU A 324 10.45 7.06 42.12
N GLU A 325 10.51 5.73 41.93
CA GLU A 325 10.88 4.80 43.00
C GLU A 325 12.29 5.04 43.54
N LEU A 326 13.26 5.33 42.66
CA LEU A 326 14.64 5.61 43.07
C LEU A 326 14.74 6.94 43.82
N CYS A 327 14.08 8.00 43.31
CA CYS A 327 13.95 9.29 43.98
C CYS A 327 13.35 9.15 45.38
N PHE A 328 12.24 8.41 45.51
CA PHE A 328 11.59 8.14 46.80
C PHE A 328 12.51 7.41 47.78
N LYS A 329 13.19 6.33 47.36
CA LYS A 329 14.13 5.57 48.21
C LYS A 329 15.38 6.35 48.63
N THR A 330 15.66 7.49 47.99
CA THR A 330 16.90 8.26 48.17
C THR A 330 16.66 9.69 48.69
N HIS A 331 15.39 10.02 48.96
CA HIS A 331 14.92 11.35 49.38
C HIS A 331 15.41 12.47 48.46
N ILE A 332 15.41 12.18 47.15
CA ILE A 332 15.72 13.12 46.06
C ILE A 332 14.39 13.57 45.43
N GLU A 333 14.22 14.87 45.21
CA GLU A 333 13.07 15.38 44.45
C GLU A 333 13.19 14.99 42.97
N SER A 334 12.11 14.44 42.40
CA SER A 334 12.05 14.08 40.99
C SER A 334 11.70 15.30 40.12
N ASP A 335 12.24 15.37 38.90
CA ASP A 335 11.96 16.45 37.95
C ASP A 335 10.44 16.52 37.64
N PRO A 336 9.77 17.66 37.92
CA PRO A 336 8.34 17.83 37.68
C PRO A 336 8.01 18.12 36.20
N SER A 337 9.00 18.27 35.32
CA SER A 337 8.80 18.40 33.86
C SER A 337 8.56 17.04 33.19
N THR A 338 9.08 15.96 33.75
CA THR A 338 9.00 14.58 33.20
C THR A 338 8.00 13.69 33.96
N THR A 339 6.97 14.26 34.61
CA THR A 339 5.91 13.46 35.28
C THR A 339 5.12 12.63 34.27
N ILE A 340 4.63 11.47 34.69
CA ILE A 340 3.91 10.50 33.83
C ILE A 340 2.80 11.16 33.00
N GLU A 341 1.99 12.02 33.61
CA GLU A 341 0.90 12.74 32.95
C GLU A 341 1.40 13.69 31.85
N LYS A 342 2.48 14.43 32.10
CA LYS A 342 3.08 15.36 31.13
C LYS A 342 3.78 14.60 30.01
N SER A 343 4.57 13.58 30.34
CA SER A 343 5.22 12.70 29.37
C SER A 343 4.19 12.05 28.43
N ASN A 344 3.07 11.55 28.97
CA ASN A 344 1.98 11.01 28.17
C ASN A 344 1.36 12.07 27.26
N ALA A 345 1.00 13.24 27.79
CA ALA A 345 0.41 14.32 27.01
C ALA A 345 1.35 14.84 25.90
N MET A 346 2.66 14.91 26.15
CA MET A 346 3.66 15.32 25.16
C MET A 346 3.85 14.29 24.04
N ILE A 347 3.76 12.99 24.37
CA ILE A 347 3.76 11.90 23.38
C ILE A 347 2.46 11.93 22.55
N ASP A 348 1.30 12.01 23.20
CA ASP A 348 -0.01 11.95 22.53
C ASP A 348 -0.29 13.18 21.66
N SER A 349 0.30 14.34 21.99
CA SER A 349 0.25 15.55 21.15
C SER A 349 1.31 15.58 20.05
N GLY A 350 2.19 14.59 19.97
CA GLY A 350 3.29 14.54 18.99
C GLY A 350 4.35 15.64 19.17
N LEU A 351 4.43 16.26 20.37
CA LEU A 351 5.32 17.38 20.65
C LEU A 351 6.78 16.95 20.85
N VAL A 352 7.02 15.69 21.25
CA VAL A 352 8.35 15.13 21.55
C VAL A 352 8.43 13.69 21.03
N ASP A 353 9.59 13.30 20.47
CA ASP A 353 9.84 11.90 20.11
C ASP A 353 9.93 11.02 21.38
N PRO A 354 9.18 9.90 21.47
CA PRO A 354 9.22 9.03 22.63
C PRO A 354 10.62 8.44 22.93
N SER A 355 11.51 8.29 21.93
CA SER A 355 12.86 7.77 22.11
C SER A 355 13.80 8.82 22.73
N GLU A 356 13.69 10.09 22.32
CA GLU A 356 14.41 11.20 22.94
C GLU A 356 13.99 11.38 24.41
N LEU A 357 12.67 11.34 24.68
CA LEU A 357 12.14 11.44 26.04
C LEU A 357 12.59 10.27 26.92
N LEU A 358 12.64 9.04 26.37
CA LEU A 358 13.20 7.88 27.05
C LEU A 358 14.66 8.11 27.43
N ALA A 359 15.50 8.53 26.47
CA ALA A 359 16.93 8.79 26.71
C ALA A 359 17.15 9.88 27.79
N LYS A 360 16.30 10.93 27.81
CA LYS A 360 16.32 11.94 28.89
C LYS A 360 16.02 11.31 30.25
N ILE A 361 15.01 10.45 30.36
CA ILE A 361 14.65 9.76 31.61
C ILE A 361 15.76 8.78 32.03
N GLU A 362 16.41 8.09 31.09
CA GLU A 362 17.56 7.22 31.38
C GLU A 362 18.77 8.02 31.92
N SER A 363 19.03 9.23 31.40
CA SER A 363 20.03 10.14 31.99
C SER A 363 19.64 10.53 33.42
N GLN A 364 18.39 10.88 33.65
CA GLN A 364 17.88 11.22 35.00
C GLN A 364 18.05 10.05 35.98
N ILE A 365 17.76 8.80 35.57
CA ILE A 365 18.00 7.61 36.39
C ILE A 365 19.49 7.46 36.72
N SER A 366 20.38 7.65 35.73
CA SER A 366 21.83 7.57 35.93
C SER A 366 22.33 8.64 36.91
N GLU A 367 21.88 9.89 36.76
CA GLU A 367 22.20 11.02 37.64
C GLU A 367 21.73 10.77 39.09
N VAL A 368 20.46 10.37 39.27
CA VAL A 368 19.89 10.06 40.59
C VAL A 368 20.59 8.86 41.22
N SER A 369 20.94 7.82 40.44
CA SER A 369 21.70 6.66 40.92
C SER A 369 23.10 7.03 41.39
N ASN A 370 23.81 7.88 40.63
CA ASN A 370 25.12 8.39 41.01
C ASN A 370 25.06 9.28 42.26
N GLU A 371 24.04 10.15 42.38
CA GLU A 371 23.83 10.93 43.59
C GLU A 371 23.50 10.04 44.79
N ALA A 372 22.62 9.03 44.63
CA ALA A 372 22.26 8.07 45.67
C ALA A 372 23.48 7.31 46.23
N LEU A 373 24.38 6.84 45.36
CA LEU A 373 25.65 6.23 45.77
C LEU A 373 26.49 7.19 46.61
N SER A 374 26.53 8.48 46.24
CA SER A 374 27.25 9.51 47.00
C SER A 374 26.57 9.90 48.33
N ARG A 375 25.24 9.81 48.41
CA ARG A 375 24.45 10.09 49.61
C ARG A 375 24.49 8.94 50.63
N LYS A 376 24.89 7.73 50.22
CA LYS A 376 24.81 6.50 51.01
C LYS A 376 25.36 6.61 52.43
N GLU A 377 26.56 7.20 52.63
CA GLU A 377 27.14 7.33 53.98
C GLU A 377 26.27 8.21 54.91
N ILE A 378 25.58 9.22 54.35
CA ILE A 378 24.68 10.10 55.09
C ILE A 378 23.34 9.39 55.35
N MET A 379 22.79 8.69 54.36
CA MET A 379 21.56 7.89 54.54
C MET A 379 21.74 6.80 55.61
N ASP A 380 22.83 6.04 55.57
CA ASP A 380 23.20 5.05 56.60
C ASP A 380 23.33 5.69 58.01
N ARG A 381 23.51 7.01 58.12
CA ARG A 381 23.55 7.76 59.38
C ARG A 381 22.19 8.33 59.77
N VAL A 382 21.38 8.77 58.80
CA VAL A 382 19.97 9.14 59.00
C VAL A 382 19.20 7.94 59.55
N ASP A 383 19.32 6.75 58.95
CA ASP A 383 18.65 5.53 59.43
C ASP A 383 19.02 5.18 60.87
N ARG A 384 20.31 5.34 61.24
CA ARG A 384 20.78 5.14 62.62
C ARG A 384 20.25 6.18 63.60
N TRP A 385 20.06 7.43 63.16
CA TRP A 385 19.43 8.48 63.95
C TRP A 385 17.94 8.22 64.14
N LEU A 386 17.20 7.93 63.05
CA LEU A 386 15.78 7.58 63.10
C LEU A 386 15.53 6.36 63.99
N SER A 387 16.31 5.28 63.84
CA SER A 387 16.25 4.10 64.71
C SER A 387 16.48 4.43 66.19
N ALA A 388 17.35 5.40 66.49
CA ALA A 388 17.60 5.84 67.86
C ALA A 388 16.43 6.68 68.41
N CYS A 389 15.77 7.47 67.57
CA CYS A 389 14.53 8.19 67.91
C CYS A 389 13.33 7.24 68.09
N GLU A 390 13.25 6.15 67.33
CA GLU A 390 12.24 5.10 67.55
C GLU A 390 12.41 4.41 68.91
N GLU A 391 13.65 4.06 69.29
CA GLU A 391 13.94 3.53 70.64
C GLU A 391 13.70 4.58 71.75
N GLU A 392 13.82 5.87 71.45
CA GLU A 392 13.43 6.95 72.37
C GLU A 392 11.91 6.98 72.61
N ASN A 393 11.12 7.03 71.54
CA ASN A 393 9.66 7.00 71.61
C ASN A 393 9.16 5.71 72.29
N TRP A 394 9.70 4.55 71.91
CA TRP A 394 9.37 3.27 72.54
C TRP A 394 9.65 3.26 74.06
N LEU A 395 10.76 3.89 74.50
CA LEU A 395 11.05 4.01 75.92
C LEU A 395 10.08 4.98 76.62
N GLU A 396 9.64 6.05 75.96
CA GLU A 396 8.62 6.96 76.50
C GLU A 396 7.30 6.22 76.74
N ASP A 397 6.81 5.48 75.74
CA ASP A 397 5.61 4.65 75.84
C ASP A 397 5.74 3.59 76.96
N TYR A 398 6.88 2.90 77.02
CA TYR A 398 7.17 1.90 78.06
C TYR A 398 7.23 2.49 79.48
N ASN A 399 7.62 3.76 79.64
CA ASN A 399 7.61 4.44 80.93
C ASN A 399 6.18 4.87 81.36
N LEU A 400 5.29 5.09 80.40
CA LEU A 400 3.88 5.42 80.64
C LEU A 400 3.03 4.18 80.98
N ASP A 401 3.41 2.99 80.52
CA ASP A 401 2.70 1.74 80.81
C ASP A 401 2.67 1.43 82.33
N PRO A 402 1.47 1.37 82.96
CA PRO A 402 1.32 1.00 84.37
C PRO A 402 1.58 -0.50 84.62
N ASN A 403 1.44 -1.35 83.59
CA ASN A 403 1.61 -2.80 83.69
C ASN A 403 3.04 -3.28 83.43
N ARG A 404 3.99 -2.38 83.15
CA ARG A 404 5.38 -2.69 82.74
C ARG A 404 6.15 -3.68 83.64
N PHE A 405 5.76 -3.81 84.91
CA PHE A 405 6.38 -4.73 85.88
C PHE A 405 5.56 -6.01 86.18
N SER A 406 4.32 -6.11 85.69
CA SER A 406 3.42 -7.25 85.99
C SER A 406 3.75 -8.53 85.20
N GLY A 407 4.49 -8.41 84.08
CA GLY A 407 4.72 -9.49 83.11
C GLY A 407 5.91 -10.42 83.36
N GLY A 408 6.22 -10.79 84.61
CA GLY A 408 7.17 -11.87 84.96
C GLY A 408 8.46 -11.96 84.12
N ARG A 409 8.66 -13.09 83.43
CA ARG A 409 9.86 -13.36 82.59
C ARG A 409 10.00 -12.40 81.40
N SER A 410 8.88 -11.87 80.89
CA SER A 410 8.84 -10.90 79.78
C SER A 410 9.25 -9.50 80.24
N ALA A 411 8.79 -9.08 81.42
CA ALA A 411 9.15 -7.78 82.00
C ALA A 411 10.67 -7.60 82.17
N HIS A 412 11.40 -8.68 82.50
CA HIS A 412 12.87 -8.65 82.56
C HIS A 412 13.54 -8.46 81.18
N ILE A 413 12.93 -8.93 80.09
CA ILE A 413 13.41 -8.70 78.72
C ILE A 413 13.13 -7.25 78.32
N SER A 414 11.90 -6.75 78.57
CA SER A 414 11.53 -5.36 78.33
C SER A 414 12.41 -4.39 79.14
N LEU A 415 12.71 -4.69 80.41
CA LEU A 415 13.62 -3.90 81.24
C LEU A 415 15.06 -3.88 80.68
N LYS A 416 15.54 -5.01 80.14
CA LYS A 416 16.84 -5.06 79.44
C LYS A 416 16.84 -4.25 78.14
N ARG A 417 15.72 -4.21 77.39
CA ARG A 417 15.58 -3.31 76.23
C ARG A 417 15.54 -1.84 76.70
N ALA A 418 14.80 -1.52 77.75
CA ALA A 418 14.71 -0.18 78.31
C ALA A 418 16.07 0.38 78.75
N GLU A 419 16.93 -0.44 79.37
CA GLU A 419 18.27 -0.01 79.75
C GLU A 419 19.21 0.17 78.53
N ARG A 420 19.06 -0.66 77.49
CA ARG A 420 19.74 -0.45 76.20
C ARG A 420 19.25 0.83 75.50
N ALA A 421 17.95 1.07 75.47
CA ALA A 421 17.34 2.28 74.91
C ALA A 421 17.88 3.53 75.62
N ARG A 422 17.96 3.55 76.96
CA ARG A 422 18.60 4.66 77.73
C ARG A 422 20.04 4.95 77.28
N ILE A 423 20.83 3.91 77.04
CA ILE A 423 22.21 4.06 76.53
C ILE A 423 22.22 4.62 75.11
N THR A 424 21.31 4.18 74.24
CA THR A 424 21.14 4.70 72.87
C THR A 424 20.70 6.17 72.89
N ILE A 425 19.70 6.52 73.71
CA ILE A 425 19.18 7.89 73.86
C ILE A 425 20.27 8.85 74.32
N LYS A 426 21.09 8.46 75.30
CA LYS A 426 22.24 9.26 75.76
C LYS A 426 23.25 9.54 74.63
N LYS A 427 23.29 8.72 73.58
CA LYS A 427 24.16 8.91 72.41
C LYS A 427 23.52 9.73 71.29
N ILE A 428 22.20 9.96 71.28
CA ILE A 428 21.51 10.68 70.20
C ILE A 428 22.15 12.05 69.89
N PRO A 429 22.49 12.91 70.88
CA PRO A 429 23.16 14.19 70.57
C PRO A 429 24.44 14.02 69.75
N SER A 430 25.28 13.04 70.11
CA SER A 430 26.52 12.74 69.39
C SER A 430 26.28 12.12 67.99
N ILE A 431 25.19 11.36 67.81
CA ILE A 431 24.79 10.84 66.49
C ILE A 431 24.36 12.01 65.59
N VAL A 432 23.56 12.94 66.11
CA VAL A 432 23.08 14.11 65.37
C VAL A 432 24.22 15.06 65.03
N ASP A 433 25.10 15.38 65.97
CA ASP A 433 26.27 16.23 65.72
C ASP A 433 27.18 15.64 64.64
N ASN A 434 27.43 14.32 64.70
CA ASN A 434 28.25 13.64 63.71
C ASN A 434 27.59 13.58 62.32
N LEU A 435 26.25 13.48 62.27
CA LEU A 435 25.47 13.55 61.03
C LEU A 435 25.50 14.96 60.43
N ILE A 436 25.34 16.02 61.23
CA ILE A 436 25.47 17.41 60.78
C ILE A 436 26.86 17.64 60.16
N CYS A 437 27.95 17.31 60.88
CA CYS A 437 29.31 17.49 60.37
C CYS A 437 29.53 16.73 59.05
N LYS A 438 29.08 15.47 58.96
CA LYS A 438 29.21 14.67 57.73
C LYS A 438 28.38 15.21 56.57
N THR A 439 27.22 15.79 56.85
CA THR A 439 26.38 16.42 55.83
C THR A 439 27.04 17.70 55.29
N VAL A 440 27.58 18.55 56.16
CA VAL A 440 28.29 19.78 55.75
C VAL A 440 29.52 19.47 54.90
N ILE A 441 30.32 18.46 55.28
CA ILE A 441 31.48 18.02 54.47
C ILE A 441 31.04 17.59 53.06
N TRP A 442 29.94 16.83 52.94
CA TRP A 442 29.40 16.44 51.63
C TRP A 442 28.88 17.63 50.83
N GLU A 443 28.23 18.60 51.47
CA GLU A 443 27.77 19.84 50.81
C GLU A 443 28.97 20.65 50.26
N GLU A 444 30.07 20.71 51.03
CA GLU A 444 31.31 21.37 50.63
C GLU A 444 32.06 20.61 49.51
N GLU A 445 32.07 19.28 49.51
CA GLU A 445 32.67 18.44 48.46
C GLU A 445 31.87 18.49 47.15
N LYS A 446 30.54 18.43 47.23
CA LYS A 446 29.64 18.40 46.06
C LYS A 446 29.22 19.78 45.55
N LYS A 447 29.50 20.86 46.31
CA LYS A 447 29.03 22.24 46.03
C LYS A 447 27.52 22.34 45.84
N LYS A 448 26.76 21.48 46.52
CA LYS A 448 25.29 21.35 46.44
C LYS A 448 24.74 21.13 47.86
N LEU A 449 23.60 21.74 48.19
CA LEU A 449 22.93 21.52 49.48
C LEU A 449 22.39 20.08 49.55
N PHE A 450 22.48 19.46 50.72
CA PHE A 450 21.90 18.13 50.95
C PHE A 450 20.42 18.31 51.29
N LEU A 451 19.57 18.07 50.29
CA LEU A 451 18.11 18.09 50.44
C LEU A 451 17.61 16.67 50.74
N TYR A 452 16.83 16.56 51.81
CA TYR A 452 16.07 15.40 52.23
C TYR A 452 14.59 15.78 52.15
N ASP A 453 13.83 15.16 51.23
CA ASP A 453 12.43 15.50 50.94
C ASP A 453 12.22 17.02 50.72
N GLY A 454 13.09 17.62 49.89
CA GLY A 454 13.08 19.05 49.56
C GLY A 454 13.66 19.99 50.63
N ALA A 455 13.83 19.54 51.87
CA ALA A 455 14.35 20.35 52.97
C ALA A 455 15.84 20.07 53.26
N ARG A 456 16.64 21.11 53.56
CA ARG A 456 18.07 20.93 53.88
C ARG A 456 18.24 20.11 55.17
N LEU A 457 18.90 18.96 55.09
CA LEU A 457 19.03 18.01 56.21
C LEU A 457 19.66 18.64 57.46
N VAL A 458 20.69 19.49 57.29
CA VAL A 458 21.31 20.23 58.40
C VAL A 458 20.29 21.03 59.21
N LYS A 459 19.37 21.73 58.53
CA LYS A 459 18.32 22.53 59.18
C LYS A 459 17.34 21.66 59.97
N ILE A 460 16.93 20.52 59.41
CA ILE A 460 16.05 19.55 60.10
C ILE A 460 16.70 19.08 61.41
N LEU A 461 18.01 18.79 61.37
CA LEU A 461 18.77 18.30 62.52
C LEU A 461 19.02 19.39 63.59
N GLU A 462 19.24 20.63 63.18
CA GLU A 462 19.32 21.79 64.09
C GLU A 462 17.99 22.07 64.78
N GLU A 463 16.88 22.06 64.04
CA GLU A 463 15.53 22.19 64.58
C GLU A 463 15.17 21.02 65.52
N TYR A 464 15.61 19.80 65.20
CA TYR A 464 15.51 18.64 66.10
C TYR A 464 16.29 18.85 67.40
N LYS A 465 17.56 19.31 67.35
CA LYS A 465 18.35 19.61 68.56
C LYS A 465 17.66 20.63 69.47
N LEU A 466 17.17 21.74 68.90
CA LEU A 466 16.43 22.76 69.64
C LEU A 466 15.11 22.24 70.23
N SER A 467 14.41 21.36 69.52
CA SER A 467 13.17 20.72 69.99
C SER A 467 13.43 19.72 71.10
N ARG A 468 14.55 18.98 71.03
CA ARG A 468 15.00 18.04 72.06
C ARG A 468 15.32 18.74 73.38
N ILE A 469 16.10 19.83 73.34
CA ILE A 469 16.43 20.63 74.54
C ILE A 469 15.15 21.13 75.22
N ARG A 470 14.22 21.72 74.46
CA ARG A 470 12.92 22.17 74.98
C ARG A 470 12.11 21.04 75.63
N LYS A 471 12.07 19.85 75.02
CA LYS A 471 11.42 18.66 75.61
C LYS A 471 12.10 18.20 76.91
N GLU A 472 13.43 18.23 76.97
CA GLU A 472 14.19 17.83 78.18
C GLU A 472 14.02 18.86 79.31
N GLU A 473 13.99 20.15 79.01
CA GLU A 473 13.67 21.24 79.94
C GLU A 473 12.23 21.17 80.46
N GLU A 474 11.26 20.87 79.60
CA GLU A 474 9.87 20.67 80.00
C GLU A 474 9.69 19.42 80.87
N LYS A 475 10.34 18.31 80.52
CA LYS A 475 10.41 17.12 81.39
C LYS A 475 11.07 17.43 82.74
N LYS A 476 12.07 18.32 82.79
CA LYS A 476 12.69 18.81 84.03
C LYS A 476 11.69 19.66 84.83
N ARG A 477 11.06 20.67 84.23
CA ARG A 477 10.02 21.51 84.88
C ARG A 477 8.86 20.67 85.40
N SER A 478 8.38 19.68 84.64
CA SER A 478 7.34 18.74 85.06
C SER A 478 7.76 17.90 86.26
N ARG A 479 8.99 17.36 86.26
CA ARG A 479 9.55 16.65 87.43
C ARG A 479 9.68 17.56 88.65
N ASP A 480 10.10 18.81 88.48
CA ASP A 480 10.28 19.75 89.58
C ASP A 480 8.93 20.26 90.12
N HIS A 481 7.93 20.46 89.26
CA HIS A 481 6.54 20.70 89.67
C HIS A 481 5.94 19.50 90.41
N LYS A 482 6.19 18.27 89.93
CA LYS A 482 5.77 17.05 90.63
C LYS A 482 6.45 16.91 91.99
N LYS A 483 7.76 17.17 92.12
CA LYS A 483 8.45 17.22 93.42
C LYS A 483 7.83 18.24 94.36
N LEU A 484 7.45 19.42 93.86
CA LEU A 484 6.80 20.45 94.67
C LEU A 484 5.38 20.01 95.11
N GLN A 485 4.63 19.35 94.22
CA GLN A 485 3.32 18.77 94.53
C GLN A 485 3.43 17.62 95.55
N ASP A 486 4.41 16.73 95.39
CA ASP A 486 4.73 15.64 96.32
C ASP A 486 5.22 16.22 97.67
N LEU A 487 5.99 17.32 97.68
CA LEU A 487 6.40 18.02 98.91
C LEU A 487 5.19 18.64 99.63
N LEU A 488 4.28 19.27 98.90
CA LEU A 488 3.02 19.81 99.44
C LEU A 488 2.09 18.69 99.95
N LEU A 489 2.03 17.54 99.27
CA LEU A 489 1.34 16.35 99.78
C LEU A 489 1.97 15.87 101.08
N ASN A 490 3.28 15.67 101.12
CA ASN A 490 4.01 15.23 102.32
C ASN A 490 3.85 16.23 103.48
N GLN A 491 3.78 17.54 103.20
CA GLN A 491 3.54 18.57 104.21
C GLN A 491 2.09 18.51 104.74
N LYS A 492 1.12 18.25 103.86
CA LYS A 492 -0.30 18.04 104.22
C LYS A 492 -0.52 16.72 104.97
N GLU A 493 0.24 15.67 104.65
CA GLU A 493 0.29 14.41 105.40
C GLU A 493 1.01 14.59 106.75
N SER A 494 2.04 15.43 106.87
CA SER A 494 2.67 15.73 108.17
C SER A 494 1.78 16.52 109.14
N ILE A 495 0.72 17.18 108.64
CA ILE A 495 -0.32 17.82 109.46
C ILE A 495 -1.30 16.77 110.02
N TYR A 496 -1.48 15.63 109.34
CA TYR A 496 -2.29 14.50 109.82
C TYR A 496 -1.37 13.41 110.38
N GLY A 497 -1.00 13.58 111.66
CA GLY A 497 0.04 12.81 112.36
C GLY A 497 0.09 11.29 112.11
N SER A 498 1.33 10.80 112.08
CA SER A 498 1.78 9.43 111.80
C SER A 498 0.81 8.31 112.20
N LYS A 499 0.18 7.66 111.21
CA LYS A 499 -0.46 6.35 111.43
C LYS A 499 0.57 5.21 111.25
N PRO A 500 0.64 4.25 112.18
CA PRO A 500 1.65 3.18 112.13
C PRO A 500 1.33 2.15 111.03
N SER A 501 2.40 1.56 110.49
CA SER A 501 2.32 0.45 109.53
C SER A 501 1.62 -0.78 110.14
N PRO A 502 0.61 -1.39 109.48
CA PRO A 502 -0.05 -2.58 110.00
C PRO A 502 0.75 -3.86 109.68
N ARG A 503 1.43 -4.41 110.70
CA ARG A 503 1.88 -5.80 110.71
C ARG A 503 0.82 -6.71 111.33
N ARG A 504 0.39 -7.75 110.59
CA ARG A 504 -0.12 -9.08 111.03
C ARG A 504 -0.43 -9.88 109.75
N SER A 505 -0.36 -11.21 109.69
CA SER A 505 -0.04 -12.24 110.70
C SER A 505 0.42 -13.54 110.01
N SER A 506 1.16 -14.41 110.70
CA SER A 506 1.48 -15.77 110.22
C SER A 506 0.71 -16.84 111.01
N SER A 507 0.21 -17.87 110.31
CA SER A 507 -0.05 -19.27 110.74
C SER A 507 -0.76 -19.99 109.56
N PHE A 508 -0.82 -21.33 109.37
CA PHE A 508 -0.42 -22.51 110.16
C PHE A 508 0.21 -23.62 109.26
N ARG A 509 0.41 -24.85 109.78
CA ARG A 509 1.37 -25.89 109.28
C ARG A 509 0.74 -27.13 108.60
N LYS A 510 1.55 -27.88 107.84
CA LYS A 510 1.83 -29.35 107.96
C LYS A 510 3.06 -29.71 107.08
N SER A 511 4.18 -30.21 107.64
CA SER A 511 4.60 -31.63 107.79
C SER A 511 4.86 -32.36 106.45
N THR A 512 5.94 -33.12 106.19
CA THR A 512 6.83 -33.92 107.09
C THR A 512 8.18 -34.31 106.39
N SER A 513 9.26 -34.57 107.17
CA SER A 513 10.49 -35.31 106.79
C SER A 513 11.46 -34.67 105.75
N GLY A 514 12.80 -34.69 105.88
CA GLY A 514 13.65 -35.16 106.98
C GLY A 514 15.17 -35.00 106.68
N THR A 515 15.99 -35.01 107.74
CA THR A 515 17.45 -35.31 107.78
C THR A 515 18.48 -34.28 107.25
N VAL A 516 19.32 -33.81 108.21
CA VAL A 516 20.61 -33.07 108.09
C VAL A 516 21.81 -34.04 108.20
N PRO A 517 23.11 -33.67 108.07
CA PRO A 517 23.74 -32.35 107.82
C PRO A 517 24.49 -32.37 106.44
N ALA A 518 25.60 -31.67 106.10
CA ALA A 518 26.57 -30.83 106.81
C ALA A 518 27.30 -29.82 105.89
N THR A 519 28.19 -29.00 106.47
CA THR A 519 29.25 -28.20 105.81
C THR A 519 30.62 -28.88 106.02
N PRO A 520 31.68 -28.60 105.22
CA PRO A 520 32.57 -27.47 105.56
C PRO A 520 33.28 -26.76 104.38
N ARG A 521 33.92 -25.61 104.69
CA ARG A 521 34.89 -24.89 103.83
C ARG A 521 36.26 -25.60 103.79
N ARG A 522 37.00 -25.53 102.67
CA ARG A 522 38.42 -25.06 102.65
C ARG A 522 38.94 -24.75 101.23
N ASN A 523 39.94 -23.86 101.16
CA ASN A 523 40.70 -23.48 99.95
C ASN A 523 41.84 -24.48 99.65
N SER A 524 42.26 -24.63 98.38
CA SER A 524 43.65 -24.34 97.95
C SER A 524 43.95 -24.62 96.46
N SER A 525 44.72 -23.71 95.88
CA SER A 525 45.49 -23.65 94.62
C SER A 525 46.12 -24.94 94.05
N GLY A 526 46.36 -24.97 92.72
CA GLY A 526 47.35 -25.86 92.07
C GLY A 526 47.18 -26.14 90.56
N THR A 527 47.96 -25.46 89.70
CA THR A 527 48.23 -25.77 88.27
C THR A 527 49.19 -26.98 88.10
N PRO A 528 49.56 -27.51 86.89
CA PRO A 528 49.27 -27.09 85.50
C PRO A 528 48.83 -28.20 84.50
N THR A 529 48.71 -27.80 83.22
CA THR A 529 48.62 -28.54 81.92
C THR A 529 49.83 -29.48 81.65
N PRO A 530 49.92 -30.35 80.59
CA PRO A 530 49.38 -30.15 79.22
C PRO A 530 49.01 -31.36 78.29
N ASN A 531 48.41 -31.04 77.12
CA ASN A 531 48.57 -31.65 75.77
C ASN A 531 48.27 -33.17 75.55
N LEU A 532 47.77 -33.67 74.40
CA LEU A 532 47.81 -33.24 72.99
C LEU A 532 46.73 -34.00 72.15
N MET A 533 46.56 -33.61 70.87
CA MET A 533 45.90 -34.32 69.72
C MET A 533 44.63 -33.70 69.12
N THR A 534 44.85 -32.71 68.25
CA THR A 534 44.05 -32.38 67.04
C THR A 534 44.39 -33.38 65.90
N PRO A 535 43.59 -33.57 64.81
CA PRO A 535 43.32 -32.50 63.84
C PRO A 535 42.02 -32.51 62.98
N ARG A 536 41.81 -31.36 62.32
CA ARG A 536 41.06 -31.06 61.06
C ARG A 536 39.52 -31.05 61.01
N SER A 537 39.01 -29.81 60.90
CA SER A 537 38.24 -29.21 59.77
C SER A 537 37.12 -30.03 59.06
N TYR A 538 35.98 -29.47 58.64
CA TYR A 538 35.77 -28.15 58.00
C TYR A 538 34.33 -27.57 58.25
N SER A 539 34.12 -26.31 57.83
CA SER A 539 32.90 -25.45 57.82
C SER A 539 31.48 -26.00 58.02
N GLY A 540 30.56 -25.12 58.47
CA GLY A 540 29.16 -25.14 57.98
C GLY A 540 28.10 -24.50 58.88
N ARG A 541 27.91 -23.17 58.82
CA ARG A 541 26.69 -22.51 59.35
C ARG A 541 25.59 -22.53 58.28
N HIS A 542 24.32 -22.74 58.63
CA HIS A 542 23.37 -21.64 58.90
C HIS A 542 21.97 -22.15 59.31
N ASN A 543 21.18 -21.28 59.94
CA ASN A 543 19.81 -21.55 60.42
C ASN A 543 18.78 -21.64 59.27
N GLY A 544 17.65 -22.30 59.55
CA GLY A 544 16.44 -22.23 58.72
C GLY A 544 15.28 -21.45 59.38
N TYR A 545 14.31 -21.07 58.53
CA TYR A 545 12.89 -20.80 58.79
C TYR A 545 12.46 -19.84 59.91
N PHE A 546 11.71 -18.77 59.55
CA PHE A 546 10.25 -18.72 59.82
C PHE A 546 9.49 -17.64 59.01
N LYS A 547 8.15 -17.69 59.12
CA LYS A 547 7.12 -17.01 58.30
C LYS A 547 6.82 -15.53 58.63
N GLU A 548 6.55 -14.76 57.57
CA GLU A 548 5.34 -13.94 57.33
C GLU A 548 4.42 -13.54 58.52
N VAL A 549 4.20 -12.23 58.71
CA VAL A 549 2.97 -11.67 59.34
C VAL A 549 2.69 -10.20 58.95
N ARG A 550 1.64 -10.01 58.14
CA ARG A 550 0.47 -9.15 58.41
C ARG A 550 0.70 -7.83 59.20
N LYS A 551 0.75 -6.68 58.50
CA LYS A 551 0.52 -5.35 59.11
C LYS A 551 -0.97 -5.03 59.13
N LEU A 552 -1.48 -4.55 60.27
CA LEU A 552 -2.79 -3.91 60.41
C LEU A 552 -2.61 -2.39 60.31
N SER A 553 -3.46 -1.71 59.56
CA SER A 553 -3.59 -0.24 59.57
C SER A 553 -5.05 0.11 59.85
N THR A 554 -5.28 0.96 60.85
CA THR A 554 -6.62 1.41 61.27
C THR A 554 -6.87 2.82 60.75
N GLY A 555 -7.78 2.96 59.78
CA GLY A 555 -8.30 4.26 59.36
C GLY A 555 -9.54 4.69 60.16
N PRO A 556 -9.84 6.00 60.27
CA PRO A 556 -11.11 6.49 60.78
C PRO A 556 -12.20 6.53 59.70
N LEU A 557 -13.45 6.36 60.11
CA LEU A 557 -14.64 6.35 59.26
C LEU A 557 -15.05 7.76 58.79
N ASN A 558 -15.60 7.84 57.58
CA ASN A 558 -16.66 8.80 57.25
C ASN A 558 -17.66 8.16 56.30
N PHE A 559 -18.95 8.30 56.62
CA PHE A 559 -20.08 7.74 55.87
C PHE A 559 -20.64 8.79 54.90
N VAL A 560 -20.78 8.43 53.62
CA VAL A 560 -21.85 8.96 52.74
C VAL A 560 -22.38 7.79 51.92
N SER A 561 -23.70 7.62 51.90
CA SER A 561 -24.39 6.51 51.21
C SER A 561 -25.10 7.01 49.96
N THR A 562 -25.01 6.25 48.87
CA THR A 562 -25.96 6.25 47.74
C THR A 562 -25.93 4.87 47.05
N PRO A 563 -26.99 4.46 46.32
CA PRO A 563 -27.34 3.04 46.18
C PRO A 563 -26.71 2.30 44.99
N LYS A 564 -26.86 0.98 45.02
CA LYS A 564 -26.54 0.02 43.94
C LYS A 564 -27.59 0.07 42.83
N GLU A 565 -27.17 -0.26 41.61
CA GLU A 565 -28.03 -0.90 40.59
C GLU A 565 -27.26 -2.04 39.89
N ASP A 566 -28.03 -3.02 39.41
CA ASP A 566 -27.62 -4.37 39.01
C ASP A 566 -26.81 -4.40 37.69
N THR A 567 -25.79 -5.24 37.52
CA THR A 567 -25.83 -6.71 37.30
C THR A 567 -26.80 -7.15 36.19
N ILE A 568 -26.31 -7.19 34.94
CA ILE A 568 -26.85 -8.08 33.89
C ILE A 568 -25.69 -8.80 33.20
N SER A 569 -25.82 -10.11 33.03
CA SER A 569 -24.91 -10.97 32.27
C SER A 569 -25.72 -11.84 31.32
N TYR A 570 -25.48 -11.75 30.01
CA TYR A 570 -25.94 -12.70 28.98
C TYR A 570 -24.87 -12.64 27.85
N SER A 571 -24.04 -13.66 27.65
CA SER A 571 -24.30 -15.00 27.07
C SER A 571 -24.09 -15.02 25.55
N SER A 572 -23.11 -15.82 25.11
CA SER A 572 -22.90 -16.19 23.71
C SER A 572 -24.08 -17.02 23.18
N ILE A 573 -24.48 -16.78 21.93
CA ILE A 573 -25.35 -17.68 21.16
C ILE A 573 -24.67 -17.99 19.81
N TYR A 574 -24.39 -19.27 19.61
CA TYR A 574 -24.11 -19.86 18.30
C TYR A 574 -25.42 -19.93 17.50
N SER A 575 -25.39 -19.58 16.22
CA SER A 575 -26.42 -19.98 15.26
C SER A 575 -25.80 -20.33 13.92
N SER A 576 -25.77 -21.64 13.67
CA SER A 576 -25.67 -22.22 12.34
C SER A 576 -27.04 -22.81 12.00
N ASP A 577 -27.67 -22.38 10.91
CA ASP A 577 -28.35 -23.35 10.04
C ASP A 577 -28.58 -22.81 8.60
N THR A 578 -28.94 -23.77 7.76
CA THR A 578 -29.09 -23.86 6.32
C THR A 578 -30.27 -23.07 5.72
N GLY A 579 -30.23 -22.85 4.39
CA GLY A 579 -31.34 -22.27 3.64
C GLY A 579 -31.03 -22.04 2.14
N SER A 580 -31.16 -23.07 1.32
CA SER A 580 -31.09 -22.96 -0.15
C SER A 580 -32.46 -22.68 -0.76
N THR A 581 -32.58 -21.74 -1.72
CA THR A 581 -33.53 -21.84 -2.85
C THR A 581 -33.18 -20.90 -4.01
N LEU A 582 -33.22 -21.47 -5.21
CA LEU A 582 -33.41 -20.91 -6.56
C LEU A 582 -33.57 -19.38 -6.72
N SER A 583 -32.72 -18.78 -7.57
CA SER A 583 -33.07 -18.32 -8.94
C SER A 583 -31.80 -18.07 -9.75
#